data_AF-A0A1N6JID7-F1
#
_entry.id   AF-A0A1N6JID7-F1
#
_cell.length_a   1.000
_cell.length_b   1.000
_cell.length_c   1.000
_cell.angle_alpha   90.00
_cell.angle_beta   90.00
_cell.angle_gamma   90.00
#
_symmetry.space_group_name_H-M   'P 1'
#
loop_
_entity.id
_entity.type
_entity.pdbx_description
1 polymer ?
#
loop_
_entity_poly.entity_id
_entity_poly.type
_entity_poly.pdbx_seq_one_letter_code
_entity_poly.pdbx_strand_id
1 'polypeptide(L)'
;MKDQWQVIINRNAARRGESTTYTLDIRIDGAAAGSGQDFADGLSGGPDYWEVTGVSGSLNIRAAPSTSAAVRMGLLRGTVVRNLGCRMNEGRRWCEVAQVGGGVTGWAAGEYLREAAAPSQPTVPSAGSGSAAASNELLDAAHEACLRDVRQVTNNPTAFVLRSMFSEAGTEVIVGVGDQSAPWRCIAYRDGTTAGIMSITDEGSL
;
A
#
# COMPACT_ATOMS: atom_id res chain seq x y z
N MET A 1 22.07 25.47 27.05
CA MET A 1 21.24 25.35 28.27
C MET A 1 20.36 24.13 28.09
N LYS A 2 20.24 23.28 29.11
CA LYS A 2 19.31 22.13 29.06
C LYS A 2 18.04 22.55 29.77
N ASP A 3 16.93 22.65 29.05
CA ASP A 3 15.63 22.89 29.66
C ASP A 3 15.11 21.55 30.20
N GLN A 4 14.78 21.51 31.49
CA GLN A 4 14.19 20.35 32.15
C GLN A 4 12.81 20.70 32.67
N TRP A 5 11.81 19.89 32.28
CA TRP A 5 10.44 19.96 32.77
C TRP A 5 10.20 18.85 33.78
N GLN A 6 9.61 19.18 34.94
CA GLN A 6 9.31 18.22 36.00
C GLN A 6 7.83 18.30 36.38
N VAL A 7 7.18 17.13 36.45
CA VAL A 7 5.83 16.99 37.00
C VAL A 7 5.95 16.55 38.46
N ILE A 8 5.49 17.38 39.39
CA ILE A 8 5.62 17.13 40.84
C ILE A 8 4.24 16.82 41.44
N ILE A 9 4.17 15.75 42.23
CA ILE A 9 2.97 15.40 43.01
C ILE A 9 3.14 15.89 44.45
N ASN A 10 2.05 16.32 45.10
CA ASN A 10 2.08 16.75 46.50
C ASN A 10 2.62 15.61 47.40
N ARG A 11 3.65 15.89 48.19
CA ARG A 11 4.34 14.91 49.03
C ARG A 11 3.42 14.19 50.03
N ASN A 12 2.40 14.87 50.57
CA ASN A 12 1.46 14.25 51.50
C ASN A 12 0.50 13.27 50.80
N ALA A 13 0.09 13.57 49.56
CA ALA A 13 -0.73 12.68 48.75
C ALA A 13 0.05 11.42 48.32
N ALA A 14 1.30 11.59 47.90
CA ALA A 14 2.18 10.47 47.53
C ALA A 14 2.40 9.50 48.71
N ARG A 15 2.56 10.01 49.94
CA ARG A 15 2.71 9.18 51.15
C ARG A 15 1.47 8.37 51.48
N ARG A 16 0.29 8.84 51.10
CA ARG A 16 -0.98 8.13 51.31
C ARG A 16 -1.37 7.21 50.15
N GLY A 17 -0.51 7.09 49.13
CA GLY A 17 -0.74 6.22 47.98
C GLY A 17 -1.85 6.70 47.05
N GLU A 18 -2.20 7.99 47.09
CA GLU A 18 -3.23 8.58 46.23
C GLU A 18 -2.75 8.63 44.78
N SER A 19 -3.60 8.23 43.84
CA SER A 19 -3.35 8.32 42.40
C SER A 19 -4.36 9.25 41.73
N THR A 20 -3.91 9.96 40.70
CA THR A 20 -4.77 10.78 39.84
C THR A 20 -4.35 10.62 38.40
N THR A 21 -5.31 10.73 37.48
CA THR A 21 -5.03 10.68 36.04
C THR A 21 -4.69 12.09 35.56
N TYR A 22 -3.65 12.22 34.75
CA TYR A 22 -3.24 13.49 34.16
C TYR A 22 -2.90 13.31 32.68
N THR A 23 -3.00 14.40 31.93
CA THR A 23 -2.57 14.50 30.54
C THR A 23 -1.57 15.64 30.43
N LEU A 24 -0.43 15.40 29.79
CA LEU A 24 0.62 16.40 29.56
C LEU A 24 0.78 16.60 28.05
N ASP A 25 0.42 17.77 27.56
CA ASP A 25 0.63 18.17 26.17
C ASP A 25 1.86 19.10 26.09
N ILE A 26 2.91 18.64 25.41
CA ILE A 26 4.14 19.42 25.17
C ILE A 26 4.17 19.84 23.71
N ARG A 27 4.21 21.16 23.47
CA ARG A 27 4.43 21.73 22.13
C ARG A 27 5.71 22.54 22.12
N ILE A 28 6.57 22.27 21.14
CA ILE A 28 7.78 23.05 20.86
C ILE A 28 7.48 23.84 19.59
N ASP A 29 7.18 25.13 19.73
CA ASP A 29 6.87 25.98 18.58
C ASP A 29 8.18 26.43 17.90
N GLY A 30 8.76 25.54 17.11
CA GLY A 30 9.76 25.85 16.09
C GLY A 30 9.12 25.77 14.71
N ALA A 31 9.37 26.75 13.85
CA ALA A 31 8.82 26.78 12.49
C ALA A 31 9.10 25.45 11.75
N ALA A 32 8.04 24.83 11.24
CA ALA A 32 8.08 23.54 10.57
C ALA A 32 9.04 23.54 9.37
N ALA A 33 10.13 22.79 9.48
CA ALA A 33 10.77 22.17 8.31
C ALA A 33 10.04 20.84 8.08
N GLY A 34 9.70 20.56 6.82
CA GLY A 34 8.72 19.54 6.42
C GLY A 34 8.87 18.17 7.08
N SER A 35 7.73 17.49 7.18
CA SER A 35 7.59 16.11 7.66
C SER A 35 8.53 15.15 6.90
N GLY A 36 9.68 14.93 7.50
CA GLY A 36 10.67 13.97 7.09
C GLY A 36 11.72 13.95 8.19
N GLN A 37 12.12 12.73 8.59
CA GLN A 37 13.20 12.45 9.52
C GLN A 37 12.81 12.47 11.01
N ASP A 38 12.22 11.36 11.45
CA ASP A 38 12.50 10.83 12.79
C ASP A 38 13.35 9.57 12.59
N PHE A 39 14.67 9.76 12.54
CA PHE A 39 15.63 8.66 12.41
C PHE A 39 15.89 8.10 13.81
N ALA A 40 15.16 7.04 14.16
CA ALA A 40 15.44 6.26 15.35
C ALA A 40 16.77 5.50 15.17
N ASP A 41 17.83 6.00 15.81
CA ASP A 41 19.15 5.40 15.95
C ASP A 41 19.19 4.34 17.07
N GLY A 42 18.24 3.40 17.02
CA GLY A 42 18.19 2.23 17.90
C GLY A 42 18.38 0.94 17.11
N LEU A 43 19.29 0.07 17.54
CA LEU A 43 19.66 -1.23 16.94
C LEU A 43 18.53 -2.28 16.84
N SER A 44 17.26 -1.85 16.86
CA SER A 44 16.05 -2.66 16.73
C SER A 44 15.06 -2.12 15.68
N GLY A 45 15.41 -1.09 14.90
CA GLY A 45 14.54 -0.47 13.89
C GLY A 45 15.31 -0.02 12.66
N GLY A 46 15.91 -0.98 11.93
CA GLY A 46 16.47 -0.67 10.61
C GLY A 46 15.36 -0.17 9.66
N PRO A 47 15.71 0.54 8.58
CA PRO A 47 14.71 1.07 7.66
C PRO A 47 13.86 -0.07 7.09
N ASP A 48 12.54 0.13 7.00
CA ASP A 48 11.63 -0.87 6.41
C ASP A 48 11.89 -1.09 4.92
N TYR A 49 12.53 -0.12 4.27
CA TYR A 49 12.80 -0.12 2.84
C TYR A 49 14.21 0.36 2.50
N TRP A 50 14.75 -0.19 1.42
CA TRP A 50 16.00 0.21 0.80
C TRP A 50 15.77 0.69 -0.62
N GLU A 51 16.44 1.75 -1.04
CA GLU A 51 16.57 2.17 -2.43
C GLU A 51 17.93 1.76 -2.99
N VAL A 52 17.93 1.20 -4.20
CA VAL A 52 19.16 0.85 -4.93
C VAL A 52 19.88 2.11 -5.41
N THR A 53 21.13 2.30 -4.98
CA THR A 53 21.98 3.43 -5.36
C THR A 53 23.40 2.99 -5.72
N GLY A 54 24.20 3.89 -6.29
CA GLY A 54 25.63 3.65 -6.51
C GLY A 54 25.98 2.60 -7.57
N VAL A 55 25.00 2.08 -8.33
CA VAL A 55 25.21 1.15 -9.44
C VAL A 55 25.11 1.87 -10.79
N SER A 56 25.97 1.48 -11.73
CA SER A 56 25.94 1.96 -13.13
C SER A 56 25.01 1.13 -14.03
N GLY A 57 24.66 -0.09 -13.60
CA GLY A 57 23.70 -0.98 -14.26
C GLY A 57 22.68 -1.51 -13.27
N SER A 58 22.61 -2.83 -13.10
CA SER A 58 21.74 -3.49 -12.12
C SER A 58 22.51 -3.99 -10.89
N LEU A 59 21.92 -3.83 -9.71
CA LEU A 59 22.36 -4.48 -8.48
C LEU A 59 21.95 -5.95 -8.50
N ASN A 60 22.91 -6.85 -8.38
CA ASN A 60 22.66 -8.29 -8.31
C ASN A 60 22.05 -8.70 -6.96
N ILE A 61 20.88 -9.34 -7.02
CA ILE A 61 20.22 -9.99 -5.89
C ILE A 61 20.59 -11.46 -5.89
N ARG A 62 21.18 -11.95 -4.80
CA ARG A 62 21.81 -13.27 -4.73
C ARG A 62 21.06 -14.25 -3.84
N ALA A 63 21.25 -15.53 -4.08
CA ALA A 63 20.60 -16.60 -3.30
C ALA A 63 21.11 -16.70 -1.85
N ALA A 64 22.32 -16.22 -1.58
CA ALA A 64 22.95 -16.17 -0.26
C ALA A 64 23.79 -14.89 -0.14
N PRO A 65 24.15 -14.44 1.07
CA PRO A 65 24.92 -13.22 1.30
C PRO A 65 26.40 -13.43 1.01
N SER A 66 26.73 -13.78 -0.23
CA SER A 66 28.10 -14.01 -0.69
C SER A 66 28.24 -13.50 -2.11
N THR A 67 29.42 -13.00 -2.44
CA THR A 67 29.77 -12.61 -3.82
C THR A 67 29.83 -13.79 -4.78
N SER A 68 30.00 -15.00 -4.26
CA SER A 68 30.02 -16.26 -5.03
C SER A 68 28.64 -16.90 -5.23
N ALA A 69 27.62 -16.45 -4.48
CA ALA A 69 26.28 -17.03 -4.54
C ALA A 69 25.58 -16.73 -5.87
N ALA A 70 24.75 -17.66 -6.36
CA ALA A 70 24.01 -17.51 -7.61
C ALA A 70 23.18 -16.22 -7.63
N VAL A 71 23.23 -15.49 -8.75
CA VAL A 71 22.40 -14.30 -8.97
C VAL A 71 21.00 -14.76 -9.36
N ARG A 72 19.99 -14.28 -8.62
CA ARG A 72 18.56 -14.54 -8.88
C ARG A 72 17.98 -13.53 -9.86
N MET A 73 18.33 -12.25 -9.68
CA MET A 73 17.85 -11.16 -10.52
C MET A 73 18.73 -9.91 -10.36
N GLY A 74 18.53 -8.92 -11.24
CA GLY A 74 19.12 -7.59 -11.12
C GLY A 74 18.06 -6.53 -10.85
N LEU A 75 18.35 -5.60 -9.94
CA LEU A 75 17.50 -4.41 -9.68
C LEU A 75 18.16 -3.15 -10.22
N LEU A 76 17.37 -2.30 -10.86
CA LEU A 76 17.89 -1.02 -11.39
C LEU A 76 18.08 0.00 -10.27
N ARG A 77 18.94 0.99 -10.51
CA ARG A 77 19.06 2.17 -9.63
C ARG A 77 17.69 2.84 -9.44
N GLY A 78 17.41 3.29 -8.21
CA GLY A 78 16.14 3.90 -7.82
C GLY A 78 15.04 2.88 -7.44
N THR A 79 15.28 1.59 -7.67
CA THR A 79 14.34 0.55 -7.23
C THR A 79 14.25 0.53 -5.71
N VAL A 80 13.04 0.59 -5.17
CA VAL A 80 12.77 0.45 -3.73
C VAL A 80 12.36 -0.99 -3.42
N VAL A 81 12.95 -1.57 -2.37
CA VAL A 81 12.71 -2.94 -1.89
C VAL A 81 12.46 -2.95 -0.39
N ARG A 82 11.73 -3.96 0.09
CA ARG A 82 11.52 -4.19 1.53
C ARG A 82 12.78 -4.74 2.16
N ASN A 83 13.13 -4.26 3.34
CA ASN A 83 14.18 -4.80 4.19
C ASN A 83 13.63 -6.00 4.98
N LEU A 84 14.25 -7.17 4.84
CA LEU A 84 13.93 -8.37 5.64
C LEU A 84 14.99 -8.67 6.70
N GLY A 85 15.97 -7.79 6.85
CA GLY A 85 17.06 -7.90 7.81
C GLY A 85 18.42 -7.90 7.13
N CYS A 86 19.42 -7.41 7.86
CA CYS A 86 20.79 -7.38 7.39
C CYS A 86 21.70 -8.22 8.30
N ARG A 87 22.74 -8.80 7.70
CA ARG A 87 23.80 -9.50 8.43
C ARG A 87 25.16 -9.25 7.80
N MET A 88 26.21 -9.40 8.60
CA MET A 88 27.57 -9.37 8.09
C MET A 88 27.97 -10.75 7.56
N ASN A 89 28.53 -10.80 6.35
CA ASN A 89 29.19 -11.98 5.81
C ASN A 89 30.27 -11.56 4.81
N GLU A 90 31.40 -12.26 4.77
CA GLU A 90 32.54 -11.89 3.89
C GLU A 90 33.03 -10.44 4.09
N GLY A 91 33.03 -9.95 5.34
CA GLY A 91 33.48 -8.59 5.66
C GLY A 91 32.58 -7.47 5.12
N ARG A 92 31.39 -7.78 4.60
CA ARG A 92 30.44 -6.79 4.08
C ARG A 92 29.04 -7.00 4.62
N ARG A 93 28.28 -5.91 4.66
CA ARG A 93 26.87 -5.94 5.04
C ARG A 93 26.06 -6.51 3.88
N TRP A 94 25.25 -7.51 4.17
CA TRP A 94 24.27 -8.03 3.24
C TRP A 94 22.88 -7.85 3.83
N CYS A 95 21.95 -7.35 3.03
CA CYS A 95 20.56 -7.22 3.42
C CYS A 95 19.71 -8.16 2.59
N GLU A 96 18.92 -8.98 3.27
CA GLU A 96 17.87 -9.73 2.63
C GLU A 96 16.75 -8.75 2.26
N VAL A 97 16.32 -8.81 1.01
CA VAL A 97 15.37 -7.86 0.43
C VAL A 97 14.31 -8.59 -0.35
N ALA A 98 13.09 -8.03 -0.36
CA ALA A 98 11.99 -8.49 -1.19
C ALA A 98 11.44 -7.35 -2.03
N GLN A 99 10.99 -7.65 -3.25
CA GLN A 99 10.28 -6.66 -4.07
C GLN A 99 8.99 -6.20 -3.38
N VAL A 100 8.69 -4.92 -3.54
CA VAL A 100 7.43 -4.34 -3.05
C VAL A 100 6.28 -4.87 -3.90
N GLY A 101 5.18 -5.30 -3.28
CA GLY A 101 4.06 -5.96 -3.96
C GLY A 101 4.16 -7.49 -4.05
N GLY A 102 5.20 -8.08 -3.47
CA GLY A 102 5.48 -9.53 -3.54
C GLY A 102 6.45 -9.87 -4.66
N GLY A 103 7.01 -11.08 -4.64
CA GLY A 103 7.97 -11.54 -5.64
C GLY A 103 9.20 -12.20 -5.05
N VAL A 104 10.32 -12.12 -5.77
CA VAL A 104 11.57 -12.81 -5.43
C VAL A 104 12.26 -12.13 -4.25
N THR A 105 12.63 -12.94 -3.26
CA THR A 105 13.51 -12.54 -2.15
C THR A 105 14.96 -12.92 -2.47
N GLY A 106 15.91 -12.13 -1.99
CA GLY A 106 17.32 -12.51 -1.98
C GLY A 106 18.22 -11.49 -1.28
N TRP A 107 19.52 -11.67 -1.41
CA TRP A 107 20.53 -10.90 -0.70
C TRP A 107 21.17 -9.85 -1.60
N ALA A 108 21.09 -8.60 -1.16
CA ALA A 108 21.74 -7.45 -1.78
C ALA A 108 22.93 -6.99 -0.93
N ALA A 109 23.97 -6.49 -1.58
CA ALA A 109 25.11 -5.91 -0.89
C ALA A 109 24.77 -4.51 -0.39
N GLY A 110 24.99 -4.27 0.90
CA GLY A 110 24.49 -3.10 1.62
C GLY A 110 25.13 -1.78 1.19
N GLU A 111 26.31 -1.79 0.58
CA GLU A 111 26.94 -0.56 0.06
C GLU A 111 26.16 0.09 -1.10
N TYR A 112 25.29 -0.69 -1.76
CA TYR A 112 24.43 -0.22 -2.84
C TYR A 112 22.99 0.06 -2.39
N LEU A 113 22.75 0.05 -1.08
CA LEU A 113 21.44 0.30 -0.49
C LEU A 113 21.47 1.55 0.38
N ARG A 114 20.57 2.49 0.08
CA ARG A 114 20.31 3.68 0.90
C ARG A 114 18.94 3.57 1.54
N GLU A 115 18.82 4.01 2.79
CA GLU A 115 17.54 4.01 3.49
C GLU A 115 16.50 4.78 2.69
N ALA A 116 15.30 4.22 2.60
CA ALA A 116 14.20 4.81 1.85
C ALA A 116 12.92 4.72 2.66
N ALA A 117 12.01 5.67 2.41
CA ALA A 117 10.64 5.50 2.81
C ALA A 117 10.01 4.33 2.03
N ALA A 118 8.88 3.81 2.52
CA ALA A 118 8.01 2.99 1.68
C ALA A 118 7.80 3.72 0.34
N PRO A 119 7.84 3.01 -0.81
CA PRO A 119 7.51 3.66 -2.05
C PRO A 119 6.10 4.22 -1.86
N SER A 120 5.95 5.53 -2.03
CA SER A 120 4.63 6.12 -2.18
C SER A 120 4.02 5.37 -3.34
N GLN A 121 3.04 4.50 -3.07
CA GLN A 121 2.15 4.04 -4.12
C GLN A 121 1.77 5.29 -4.90
N PRO A 122 1.73 5.27 -6.25
CA PRO A 122 1.15 6.37 -6.98
C PRO A 122 -0.18 6.66 -6.30
N THR A 123 -0.25 7.80 -5.63
CA THR A 123 -1.48 8.26 -5.03
C THR A 123 -2.36 8.47 -6.23
N VAL A 124 -3.25 7.51 -6.49
CA VAL A 124 -4.51 7.87 -7.13
C VAL A 124 -4.98 9.09 -6.33
N PRO A 125 -5.15 10.26 -6.97
CA PRO A 125 -5.49 11.46 -6.23
C PRO A 125 -6.75 11.14 -5.43
N SER A 126 -6.59 11.03 -4.12
CA SER A 126 -7.70 10.84 -3.20
C SER A 126 -8.36 12.20 -3.12
N ALA A 127 -9.28 12.43 -4.05
CA ALA A 127 -10.13 13.60 -4.05
C ALA A 127 -11.00 13.55 -2.79
N GLY A 128 -10.75 14.48 -1.86
CA GLY A 128 -11.71 14.96 -0.86
C GLY A 128 -12.39 13.88 -0.01
N SER A 129 -11.82 13.59 1.16
CA SER A 129 -12.55 13.00 2.28
C SER A 129 -13.73 13.91 2.64
N GLY A 130 -14.90 13.48 2.18
CA GLY A 130 -16.17 14.19 2.25
C GLY A 130 -17.19 13.63 1.26
N SER A 131 -16.74 13.04 0.14
CA SER A 131 -17.61 12.38 -0.85
C SER A 131 -17.12 11.00 -1.32
N ALA A 132 -15.88 10.60 -1.01
CA ALA A 132 -15.29 9.32 -1.39
C ALA A 132 -15.95 8.09 -0.72
N ALA A 133 -16.40 8.20 0.54
CA ALA A 133 -17.04 7.09 1.23
C ALA A 133 -18.45 6.79 0.67
N ALA A 134 -19.27 7.83 0.45
CA ALA A 134 -20.59 7.68 -0.17
C ALA A 134 -20.51 7.26 -1.64
N SER A 135 -19.44 7.64 -2.37
CA SER A 135 -19.22 7.17 -3.73
C SER A 135 -18.70 5.73 -3.78
N ASN A 136 -17.89 5.28 -2.81
CA ASN A 136 -17.54 3.88 -2.67
C ASN A 136 -18.75 3.01 -2.31
N GLU A 137 -19.61 3.43 -1.37
CA GLU A 137 -20.83 2.68 -1.04
C GLU A 137 -21.81 2.58 -2.22
N LEU A 138 -21.96 3.65 -3.01
CA LEU A 138 -22.77 3.64 -4.23
C LEU A 138 -22.16 2.76 -5.33
N LEU A 139 -20.84 2.70 -5.39
CA LEU A 139 -20.12 1.86 -6.34
C LEU A 139 -20.23 0.38 -5.97
N ASP A 140 -20.09 0.05 -4.69
CA ASP A 140 -20.25 -1.30 -4.16
C ASP A 140 -21.68 -1.82 -4.41
N ALA A 141 -22.70 -1.01 -4.13
CA ALA A 141 -24.09 -1.35 -4.42
C ALA A 141 -24.35 -1.55 -5.93
N ALA A 142 -23.75 -0.72 -6.78
CA ALA A 142 -23.84 -0.86 -8.24
C ALA A 142 -23.14 -2.13 -8.75
N HIS A 143 -21.98 -2.47 -8.19
CA HIS A 143 -21.24 -3.69 -8.52
C HIS A 143 -22.05 -4.93 -8.16
N GLU A 144 -22.60 -4.99 -6.94
CA GLU A 144 -23.40 -6.13 -6.50
C GLU A 144 -24.67 -6.32 -7.32
N ALA A 145 -25.40 -5.24 -7.61
CA ALA A 145 -26.62 -5.29 -8.42
C ALA A 145 -26.33 -5.80 -9.84
N CYS A 146 -25.31 -5.26 -10.50
CA CYS A 146 -24.94 -5.70 -11.85
C CYS A 146 -24.40 -7.13 -11.87
N LEU A 147 -23.60 -7.55 -10.89
CA LEU A 147 -23.16 -8.94 -10.80
C LEU A 147 -24.33 -9.90 -10.63
N ARG A 148 -25.29 -9.57 -9.76
CA ARG A 148 -26.50 -10.39 -9.54
C ARG A 148 -27.29 -10.55 -10.83
N ASP A 149 -27.59 -9.45 -11.50
CA ASP A 149 -28.53 -9.45 -12.63
C ASP A 149 -27.87 -9.97 -13.92
N VAL A 150 -26.57 -9.70 -14.13
CA VAL A 150 -25.81 -10.32 -15.24
C VAL A 150 -25.71 -11.84 -15.06
N ARG A 151 -25.47 -12.35 -13.84
CA ARG A 151 -25.45 -13.80 -13.57
C ARG A 151 -26.80 -14.45 -13.83
N GLN A 152 -27.90 -13.76 -13.49
CA GLN A 152 -29.26 -14.24 -13.78
C GLN A 152 -29.54 -14.28 -15.29
N VAL A 153 -29.20 -13.22 -16.03
CA VAL A 153 -29.43 -13.13 -17.48
C VAL A 153 -28.59 -14.13 -18.25
N THR A 154 -27.33 -14.32 -17.86
CA THR A 154 -26.39 -15.22 -18.55
C THR A 154 -26.45 -16.67 -18.07
N ASN A 155 -27.21 -16.95 -17.00
CA ASN A 155 -27.23 -18.23 -16.31
C ASN A 155 -25.82 -18.77 -16.01
N ASN A 156 -24.90 -17.87 -15.63
CA ASN A 156 -23.51 -18.19 -15.35
C ASN A 156 -23.17 -17.78 -13.91
N PRO A 157 -22.70 -18.70 -13.06
CA PRO A 157 -22.41 -18.40 -11.65
C PRO A 157 -21.14 -17.55 -11.47
N THR A 158 -20.26 -17.53 -12.47
CA THR A 158 -18.95 -16.87 -12.41
C THR A 158 -19.03 -15.54 -13.14
N ALA A 159 -19.15 -14.45 -12.37
CA ALA A 159 -19.07 -13.10 -12.92
C ALA A 159 -18.27 -12.18 -12.00
N PHE A 160 -17.49 -11.28 -12.57
CA PHE A 160 -16.65 -10.33 -11.85
C PHE A 160 -16.61 -8.98 -12.57
N VAL A 161 -16.36 -7.90 -11.83
CA VAL A 161 -16.30 -6.55 -12.40
C VAL A 161 -14.98 -6.37 -13.15
N LEU A 162 -15.05 -5.96 -14.42
CA LEU A 162 -13.90 -5.58 -15.24
C LEU A 162 -13.61 -4.08 -15.11
N ARG A 163 -14.65 -3.26 -15.20
CA ARG A 163 -14.55 -1.79 -15.13
C ARG A 163 -15.88 -1.21 -14.68
N SER A 164 -15.83 -0.08 -13.97
CA SER A 164 -17.01 0.73 -13.67
C SER A 164 -16.79 2.18 -14.04
N MET A 165 -17.82 2.81 -14.59
CA MET A 165 -17.86 4.22 -14.96
C MET A 165 -19.04 4.87 -14.26
N PHE A 166 -18.75 5.70 -13.26
CA PHE A 166 -19.76 6.44 -12.53
C PHE A 166 -20.28 7.62 -13.35
N SER A 167 -21.60 7.78 -13.42
CA SER A 167 -22.28 8.94 -14.03
C SER A 167 -23.49 9.35 -13.18
N GLU A 168 -23.91 10.61 -13.29
CA GLU A 168 -25.11 11.13 -12.61
C GLU A 168 -26.39 10.41 -13.06
N ALA A 169 -26.39 9.88 -14.28
CA ALA A 169 -27.51 9.16 -14.87
C ALA A 169 -27.55 7.66 -14.50
N GLY A 170 -26.60 7.16 -13.71
CA GLY A 170 -26.45 5.74 -13.38
C GLY A 170 -25.00 5.29 -13.47
N THR A 171 -24.67 4.24 -12.73
CA THR A 171 -23.32 3.66 -12.73
C THR A 171 -23.25 2.57 -13.79
N GLU A 172 -22.45 2.78 -14.83
CA GLU A 172 -22.16 1.74 -15.80
C GLU A 172 -21.11 0.77 -15.24
N VAL A 173 -21.40 -0.52 -15.28
CA VAL A 173 -20.54 -1.61 -14.84
C VAL A 173 -20.36 -2.58 -16.00
N ILE A 174 -19.09 -2.79 -16.38
CA ILE A 174 -18.69 -3.84 -17.30
C ILE A 174 -18.32 -5.07 -16.48
N VAL A 175 -19.05 -6.16 -16.70
CA VAL A 175 -18.93 -7.44 -16.00
C VAL A 175 -18.32 -8.46 -16.96
N GLY A 176 -17.29 -9.18 -16.52
CA GLY A 176 -16.75 -10.35 -17.20
C GLY A 176 -17.49 -11.60 -16.74
N VAL A 177 -17.98 -12.40 -17.68
CA VAL A 177 -18.76 -13.63 -17.42
C VAL A 177 -17.99 -14.87 -17.86
N GLY A 178 -17.90 -15.86 -16.98
CA GLY A 178 -17.19 -17.12 -17.20
C GLY A 178 -15.67 -16.98 -17.32
N ASP A 179 -15.01 -18.09 -17.64
CA ASP A 179 -13.54 -18.18 -17.66
C ASP A 179 -12.89 -17.31 -18.74
N GLN A 180 -13.63 -16.99 -19.82
CA GLN A 180 -13.18 -16.12 -20.90
C GLN A 180 -13.43 -14.63 -20.61
N SER A 181 -13.98 -14.29 -19.44
CA SER A 181 -14.25 -12.91 -19.07
C SER A 181 -15.12 -12.18 -20.10
N ALA A 182 -16.10 -12.87 -20.70
CA ALA A 182 -16.90 -12.31 -21.77
C ALA A 182 -17.56 -11.01 -21.29
N PRO A 183 -17.37 -9.88 -21.97
CA PRO A 183 -17.73 -8.60 -21.41
C PRO A 183 -19.21 -8.28 -21.62
N TRP A 184 -19.89 -7.93 -20.53
CA TRP A 184 -21.30 -7.53 -20.49
C TRP A 184 -21.43 -6.15 -19.86
N ARG A 185 -22.21 -5.29 -20.48
CA ARG A 185 -22.56 -3.97 -19.96
C ARG A 185 -23.80 -4.08 -19.08
N CYS A 186 -23.82 -3.34 -17.98
CA CYS A 186 -24.97 -3.16 -17.11
C CYS A 186 -24.94 -1.73 -16.55
N ILE A 187 -26.10 -1.09 -16.40
CA ILE A 187 -26.26 0.19 -15.71
C ILE A 187 -26.99 -0.08 -14.40
N ALA A 188 -26.41 0.28 -13.26
CA ALA A 188 -27.05 0.22 -11.96
C ALA A 188 -27.45 1.60 -11.46
N TYR A 189 -28.60 1.67 -10.79
CA TYR A 189 -29.16 2.89 -10.19
C TYR A 189 -29.13 2.82 -8.67
N ARG A 190 -29.34 3.98 -8.01
CA ARG A 190 -29.31 4.09 -6.54
C ARG A 190 -30.40 3.29 -5.83
N ASP A 191 -31.48 2.97 -6.51
CA ASP A 191 -32.59 2.18 -5.99
C ASP A 191 -32.32 0.66 -6.07
N GLY A 192 -31.13 0.26 -6.55
CA GLY A 192 -30.74 -1.13 -6.70
C GLY A 192 -31.31 -1.81 -7.96
N THR A 193 -31.97 -1.05 -8.84
CA THR A 193 -32.42 -1.54 -10.15
C THR A 193 -31.28 -1.50 -11.16
N THR A 194 -31.37 -2.35 -12.17
CA THR A 194 -30.41 -2.42 -13.28
C THR A 194 -31.12 -2.28 -14.63
N ALA A 195 -30.41 -1.75 -15.62
CA ALA A 195 -30.87 -1.62 -17.00
C ALA A 195 -29.72 -1.83 -18.00
N GLY A 196 -30.07 -2.02 -19.27
CA GLY A 196 -29.09 -2.11 -20.36
C GLY A 196 -28.11 -3.28 -20.22
N ILE A 197 -28.57 -4.39 -19.64
CA ILE A 197 -27.81 -5.64 -19.51
C ILE A 197 -27.67 -6.27 -20.89
N MET A 198 -26.46 -6.23 -21.46
CA MET A 198 -26.19 -6.79 -22.78
C MET A 198 -24.72 -7.15 -22.98
N SER A 199 -24.43 -8.14 -23.82
CA SER A 199 -23.07 -8.44 -24.28
C SER A 199 -22.50 -7.24 -25.05
N ILE A 200 -21.24 -6.89 -24.78
CA ILE A 200 -20.50 -5.87 -25.56
C ILE A 200 -19.48 -6.50 -26.52
N THR A 201 -19.49 -7.82 -26.65
CA THR A 201 -18.73 -8.49 -27.71
C THR A 201 -19.32 -8.10 -29.06
N ASP A 202 -18.49 -7.55 -29.94
CA ASP A 202 -18.80 -7.32 -31.35
C ASP A 202 -19.02 -8.69 -32.02
N GLU A 203 -20.27 -9.13 -32.17
CA GLU A 203 -20.62 -10.27 -33.02
C GLU A 203 -20.55 -9.84 -34.50
N GLY A 204 -19.33 -9.56 -34.97
CA GLY A 204 -19.07 -9.01 -36.29
C GLY A 204 -18.03 -9.77 -37.09
N SER A 205 -18.26 -11.04 -37.43
CA SER A 205 -18.08 -11.56 -38.81
C SER A 205 -18.49 -13.04 -38.92
N LEU A 206 -19.57 -13.31 -39.65
CA LEU A 206 -19.61 -14.36 -40.67
C LEU A 206 -20.26 -13.75 -41.92
#